data_AF-A0A518GBW9-F1
#
_entry.id   AF-A0A518GBW9-F1
#
_cell.length_a   1.000
_cell.length_b   1.000
_cell.length_c   1.000
_cell.angle_alpha   90.00
_cell.angle_beta   90.00
_cell.angle_gamma   90.00
#
_symmetry.space_group_name_H-M   'P 1'
#
loop_
_entity.id
_entity.type
_entity.pdbx_description
1 polymer ?
#
loop_
_entity_poly.entity_id
_entity_poly.type
_entity_poly.pdbx_seq_one_letter_code
_entity_poly.pdbx_strand_id
1 'polypeptide(L)'
;MITGNTVRTRYEPVVGATEVDRFFRELRQTIVNLENAYQKGVLPVYLARVDLEGHFGTDLLNVYRRLVRYPSIKDTQGRRIETVFALLERTRDQLLGMHTWFHADKVEYRPDELEPDGGSPKLTRYRYLATSTNGEKVFLRTDQLIEARSWGIGFVFFDKHETDCLATLNVRHSMRSLVCDLNDLAMMLPRILQAEPSRFPRLVAPSCGRALEQLIVDVLNEDSNKAQLTRLTEDYCQKTDIRVRYPELHRKRGARIQVTWAPDLFRHQRKVDSISRVEQYAVLSPWALADAAPQVNPTRGEQRPPFDNELINRLWSSIDGQPADTAALAQEFRAILHRSIGAPVCDPRGPMALVPPALREYIREWVHFEAVRSTKALRQWQSNGGTFHQHSDGRLSARPGRHDSGSKLAEIECLK
;
A
#
# COMPACT_ATOMS: atom_id res chain seq x y z
N MET A 1 -13.17 1.70 44.99
CA MET A 1 -12.34 2.73 44.33
C MET A 1 -12.27 2.38 42.85
N ILE A 2 -13.05 3.09 42.03
CA ILE A 2 -13.13 2.86 40.59
C ILE A 2 -11.99 3.66 39.96
N THR A 3 -11.00 2.97 39.40
CA THR A 3 -9.94 3.58 38.61
C THR A 3 -10.54 4.09 37.31
N GLY A 4 -10.61 5.41 37.17
CA GLY A 4 -11.04 6.07 35.95
C GLY A 4 -10.08 5.75 34.81
N ASN A 5 -10.56 5.00 33.82
CA ASN A 5 -9.94 4.93 32.51
C ASN A 5 -10.11 6.29 31.84
N THR A 6 -9.16 7.18 32.06
CA THR A 6 -8.99 8.39 31.25
C THR A 6 -8.72 7.94 29.82
N VAL A 7 -9.74 7.99 28.98
CA VAL A 7 -9.58 7.90 27.53
C VAL A 7 -8.69 9.06 27.13
N ARG A 8 -7.38 8.81 26.95
CA ARG A 8 -6.48 9.78 26.35
C ARG A 8 -7.00 10.03 24.93
N THR A 9 -7.74 11.11 24.77
CA THR A 9 -8.10 11.65 23.45
C THR A 9 -6.80 11.89 22.70
N ARG A 10 -6.55 11.12 21.64
CA ARG A 10 -5.43 11.37 20.74
C ARG A 10 -5.65 12.76 20.15
N TYR A 11 -4.68 13.65 20.33
CA TYR A 11 -4.70 14.92 19.63
C TYR A 11 -4.46 14.66 18.14
N GLU A 12 -5.42 15.07 17.31
CA GLU A 12 -5.30 15.04 15.85
C GLU A 12 -5.31 16.48 15.34
N PRO A 13 -4.39 16.87 14.45
CA PRO A 13 -4.34 18.22 13.93
C PRO A 13 -5.64 18.58 13.18
N VAL A 14 -6.06 19.83 13.31
CA VAL A 14 -7.14 20.46 12.55
C VAL A 14 -6.47 21.56 11.73
N VAL A 15 -6.55 21.45 10.40
CA VAL A 15 -5.82 22.31 9.47
C VAL A 15 -6.74 22.71 8.33
N GLY A 16 -7.00 24.01 8.19
CA GLY A 16 -7.78 24.53 7.08
C GLY A 16 -7.02 24.44 5.76
N ALA A 17 -7.73 24.53 4.63
CA ALA A 17 -7.14 24.40 3.30
C ALA A 17 -6.04 25.44 3.04
N THR A 18 -6.19 26.66 3.58
CA THR A 18 -5.20 27.74 3.46
C THR A 18 -3.97 27.55 4.36
N GLU A 19 -4.01 26.60 5.28
CA GLU A 19 -2.97 26.40 6.30
C GLU A 19 -2.07 25.19 6.01
N VAL A 20 -2.43 24.34 5.05
CA VAL A 20 -1.74 23.08 4.74
C VAL A 20 -0.25 23.30 4.42
N ASP A 21 0.07 24.34 3.65
CA ASP A 21 1.47 24.66 3.30
C ASP A 21 2.28 25.12 4.52
N ARG A 22 1.72 26.00 5.36
CA ARG A 22 2.36 26.42 6.62
C ARG A 22 2.60 25.21 7.52
N PHE A 23 1.56 24.39 7.71
CA PHE A 23 1.63 23.16 8.50
C PHE A 23 2.74 22.23 8.00
N PHE A 24 2.84 21.99 6.70
CA PHE A 24 3.87 21.11 6.14
C PHE A 24 5.29 21.69 6.30
N ARG A 25 5.47 23.00 6.13
CA ARG A 25 6.78 23.65 6.35
C ARG A 25 7.25 23.49 7.80
N GLU A 26 6.35 23.71 8.76
CA GLU A 26 6.63 23.53 10.18
C GLU A 26 6.94 22.06 10.52
N LEU A 27 6.16 21.12 9.98
CA LEU A 27 6.37 19.68 10.13
C LEU A 27 7.76 19.26 9.62
N ARG A 28 8.10 19.66 8.38
CA ARG A 28 9.38 19.36 7.73
C ARG A 28 10.54 19.89 8.56
N GLN A 29 10.50 21.17 8.94
CA GLN A 29 11.56 21.79 9.73
C GLN A 29 11.72 21.09 11.09
N THR A 30 10.61 20.77 11.74
CA THR A 30 10.60 20.11 13.04
C THR A 30 11.21 18.71 12.97
N ILE A 31 10.80 17.88 12.00
CA ILE A 31 11.33 16.53 11.80
C ILE A 31 12.83 16.58 11.48
N VAL A 32 13.26 17.48 10.59
CA VAL A 32 14.69 17.65 10.26
C VAL A 32 15.51 18.03 11.49
N ASN A 33 15.02 18.96 12.31
CA ASN A 33 15.70 19.34 13.54
C ASN A 33 15.79 18.18 14.54
N LEU A 34 14.73 17.36 14.66
CA LEU A 34 14.72 16.17 15.52
C LEU A 34 15.72 15.12 15.03
N GLU A 35 15.80 14.87 13.73
CA GLU A 35 16.78 13.93 13.16
C GLU A 35 18.22 14.45 13.34
N ASN A 36 18.45 15.75 13.18
CA ASN A 36 19.76 16.37 13.46
C ASN A 36 20.12 16.25 14.96
N ALA A 37 19.16 16.46 15.86
CA ALA A 37 19.36 16.28 17.29
C ALA A 37 19.64 14.81 17.66
N TYR A 38 18.99 13.87 16.97
CA TYR A 38 19.24 12.43 17.10
C TYR A 38 20.68 12.08 16.68
N GLN A 39 21.13 12.54 15.51
CA GLN A 39 22.50 12.33 15.04
C GLN A 39 23.56 12.90 15.97
N LYS A 40 23.28 14.07 16.58
CA LYS A 40 24.19 14.74 17.53
C LYS A 40 24.11 14.17 18.96
N GLY A 41 23.25 13.20 19.24
CA GLY A 41 23.07 12.62 20.58
C GLY A 41 22.39 13.56 21.58
N VAL A 42 21.73 14.63 21.12
CA VAL A 42 21.08 15.65 21.96
C VAL A 42 19.54 15.62 21.84
N LEU A 43 18.98 14.60 21.20
CA LEU A 43 17.53 14.43 21.04
C LEU A 43 16.73 14.55 22.34
N PRO A 44 17.15 13.99 23.50
CA PRO A 44 16.37 14.11 24.73
C PRO A 44 16.17 15.56 25.17
N VAL A 45 17.21 16.39 25.03
CA VAL A 45 17.19 17.82 25.38
C VAL A 45 16.31 18.60 24.40
N TYR A 46 16.44 18.31 23.11
CA TYR A 46 15.66 19.00 22.08
C TYR A 46 14.17 18.63 22.17
N LEU A 47 13.85 17.35 22.39
CA LEU A 47 12.47 16.85 22.49
C LEU A 47 11.70 17.48 23.66
N ALA A 48 12.38 17.84 24.75
CA ALA A 48 11.76 18.53 25.89
C ALA A 48 11.39 20.00 25.61
N ARG A 49 11.92 20.59 24.54
CA ARG A 49 11.73 22.01 24.18
C ARG A 49 10.71 22.23 23.06
N VAL A 50 10.31 21.17 22.36
CA VAL A 50 9.40 21.25 21.22
C VAL A 50 8.06 20.64 21.60
N ASP A 51 6.98 21.40 21.41
CA ASP A 51 5.62 20.92 21.62
C ASP A 51 5.11 20.11 20.42
N LEU A 52 5.63 18.89 20.25
CA LEU A 52 5.18 17.99 19.18
C LEU A 52 3.73 17.55 19.36
N GLU A 53 3.29 17.37 20.60
CA GLU A 53 1.95 16.87 20.87
C GLU A 53 0.90 17.90 20.49
N GLY A 54 1.08 19.17 20.87
CA GLY A 54 0.15 20.25 20.53
C GLY A 54 0.15 20.64 19.04
N HIS A 55 1.24 20.40 18.30
CA HIS A 55 1.33 20.80 16.89
C HIS A 55 1.03 19.66 15.91
N PHE A 56 1.52 18.45 16.18
CA PHE A 56 1.51 17.33 15.22
C PHE A 56 0.86 16.06 15.76
N GLY A 57 0.49 16.05 17.05
CA GLY A 57 -0.14 14.91 17.71
C GLY A 57 0.82 13.95 18.40
N THR A 58 0.23 13.16 19.30
CA THR A 58 0.97 12.26 20.20
C THR A 58 1.73 11.15 19.45
N ASP A 59 1.25 10.72 18.28
CA ASP A 59 1.83 9.60 17.56
C ASP A 59 3.24 9.94 17.03
N LEU A 60 3.47 11.17 16.53
CA LEU A 60 4.82 11.62 16.11
C LEU A 60 5.78 11.72 17.30
N LEU A 61 5.31 12.29 18.42
CA LEU A 61 6.09 12.38 19.66
C LEU A 61 6.54 11.00 20.14
N ASN A 62 5.67 9.99 20.04
CA ASN A 62 5.99 8.62 20.45
C ASN A 62 7.10 7.98 19.59
N VAL A 63 7.20 8.33 18.30
CA VAL A 63 8.31 7.89 17.44
C VAL A 63 9.64 8.40 17.98
N TYR A 64 9.75 9.70 18.27
CA TYR A 64 11.00 10.28 18.75
C TYR A 64 11.34 9.91 20.19
N ARG A 65 10.33 9.75 21.06
CA ARG A 65 10.54 9.17 22.40
C ARG A 65 11.11 7.76 22.33
N ARG A 66 10.73 6.98 21.32
CA ARG A 66 11.29 5.64 21.10
C ARG A 66 12.76 5.73 20.72
N LEU A 67 13.15 6.64 19.83
CA LEU A 67 14.54 6.83 19.44
C LEU A 67 15.45 7.22 20.62
N VAL A 68 14.95 8.00 21.58
CA VAL A 68 15.69 8.32 22.81
C VAL A 68 16.02 7.07 23.64
N ARG A 69 15.14 6.05 23.63
CA ARG A 69 15.31 4.84 24.44
C ARG A 69 16.32 3.85 23.87
N TYR A 70 16.65 3.96 22.58
CA TYR A 70 17.56 3.05 21.90
C TYR A 70 18.90 3.75 21.65
N PRO A 71 20.04 3.07 21.87
CA PRO A 71 21.35 3.62 21.53
C PRO A 71 21.37 4.08 20.07
N SER A 72 21.90 5.28 19.81
CA SER A 72 22.12 5.73 18.44
C SER A 72 23.08 4.77 17.75
N ILE A 73 22.63 4.10 16.70
CA ILE A 73 23.51 3.28 15.87
C ILE A 73 24.22 4.22 14.90
N LYS A 74 25.54 4.03 14.75
CA LYS A 74 26.34 4.82 13.82
C LYS A 74 25.80 4.62 12.39
N ASP A 75 25.16 5.64 11.87
CA ASP A 75 24.70 5.74 10.48
C ASP A 75 25.67 6.63 9.70
N THR A 76 26.88 6.12 9.45
CA THR A 76 27.97 6.87 8.79
C THR A 76 27.64 7.30 7.37
N GLN A 77 26.69 6.62 6.73
CA GLN A 77 26.23 6.92 5.37
C GLN A 77 25.00 7.87 5.34
N GLY A 78 24.45 8.26 6.49
CA GLY A 78 23.29 9.15 6.55
C GLY A 78 21.99 8.55 5.96
N ARG A 79 21.87 7.21 5.96
CA ARG A 79 20.73 6.51 5.34
C ARG A 79 19.40 6.82 6.00
N ARG A 80 19.41 7.05 7.31
CA ARG A 80 18.22 7.45 8.06
C ARG A 80 17.68 8.77 7.54
N ILE A 81 18.54 9.79 7.50
CA ILE A 81 18.12 11.14 7.11
C ILE A 81 17.72 11.17 5.63
N GLU A 82 18.43 10.44 4.75
CA GLU A 82 18.02 10.24 3.35
C GLU A 82 16.60 9.65 3.24
N THR A 83 16.32 8.60 4.03
CA THR A 83 15.00 7.95 4.03
C THR A 83 13.92 8.87 4.58
N VAL A 84 14.21 9.62 5.65
CA VAL A 84 13.30 10.62 6.23
C VAL A 84 12.99 11.72 5.20
N PHE A 85 13.99 12.22 4.47
CA PHE A 85 13.74 13.18 3.39
C PHE A 85 12.84 12.60 2.31
N ALA A 86 13.06 11.36 1.87
CA ALA A 86 12.20 10.71 0.88
C ALA A 86 10.74 10.54 1.37
N LEU A 87 10.53 10.27 2.66
CA LEU A 87 9.21 10.21 3.27
C LEU A 87 8.53 11.59 3.39
N LEU A 88 9.31 12.63 3.73
CA LEU A 88 8.81 14.01 3.78
C LEU A 88 8.44 14.52 2.39
N GLU A 89 9.24 14.23 1.36
CA GLU A 89 8.92 14.58 -0.02
C GLU A 89 7.65 13.87 -0.51
N ARG A 90 7.48 12.57 -0.20
CA ARG A 90 6.21 11.86 -0.45
C ARG A 90 5.03 12.56 0.24
N THR A 91 5.21 12.95 1.49
CA THR A 91 4.18 13.64 2.28
C THR A 91 3.85 15.01 1.68
N ARG A 92 4.86 15.73 1.18
CA ARG A 92 4.69 17.00 0.46
C ARG A 92 3.83 16.79 -0.78
N ASP A 93 4.22 15.84 -1.63
CA ASP A 93 3.54 15.62 -2.91
C ASP A 93 2.07 15.26 -2.69
N GLN A 94 1.80 14.47 -1.65
CA GLN A 94 0.45 14.14 -1.22
C GLN A 94 -0.36 15.34 -0.67
N LEU A 95 0.28 16.32 -0.03
CA LEU A 95 -0.44 17.46 0.56
C LEU A 95 -0.54 18.68 -0.36
N LEU A 96 0.48 18.90 -1.20
CA LEU A 96 0.72 20.13 -1.93
C LEU A 96 0.97 19.91 -3.42
N GLY A 97 1.23 18.68 -3.87
CA GLY A 97 1.57 18.36 -5.26
C GLY A 97 0.37 18.36 -6.23
N MET A 98 -0.69 19.11 -5.90
CA MET A 98 -1.91 19.13 -6.69
C MET A 98 -1.72 20.02 -7.92
N HIS A 99 -1.84 19.44 -9.10
CA HIS A 99 -1.70 20.14 -10.38
C HIS A 99 -3.01 20.17 -11.18
N THR A 100 -3.98 19.34 -10.79
CA THR A 100 -5.32 19.31 -11.39
C THR A 100 -6.36 19.47 -10.28
N TRP A 101 -7.38 20.30 -10.52
CA TRP A 101 -8.45 20.55 -9.54
C TRP A 101 -9.81 20.28 -10.16
N PHE A 102 -10.64 19.52 -9.45
CA PHE A 102 -12.03 19.26 -9.83
C PHE A 102 -12.99 19.88 -8.83
N HIS A 103 -14.14 20.32 -9.33
CA HIS A 103 -15.25 20.67 -8.48
C HIS A 103 -15.94 19.40 -7.98
N ALA A 104 -16.27 19.36 -6.70
CA ALA A 104 -17.05 18.28 -6.09
C ALA A 104 -18.17 18.83 -5.20
N ASP A 105 -19.29 18.12 -5.19
CA ASP A 105 -20.42 18.38 -4.30
C ASP A 105 -20.59 17.23 -3.32
N LYS A 106 -20.88 17.56 -2.06
CA LYS A 106 -21.23 16.56 -1.05
C LYS A 106 -22.66 16.09 -1.26
N VAL A 107 -22.84 14.78 -1.41
CA VAL A 107 -24.14 14.14 -1.58
C VAL A 107 -24.38 13.19 -0.41
N GLU A 108 -25.51 13.37 0.28
CA GLU A 108 -25.89 12.52 1.39
C GLU A 108 -26.23 11.11 0.88
N TYR A 109 -25.56 10.10 1.42
CA TYR A 109 -25.82 8.70 1.07
C TYR A 109 -26.95 8.17 1.94
N ARG A 110 -28.10 7.83 1.34
CA ARG A 110 -29.18 7.11 2.04
C ARG A 110 -28.81 5.62 2.13
N PRO A 111 -28.66 5.06 3.35
CA PRO A 111 -28.21 3.69 3.55
C PRO A 111 -29.40 2.73 3.59
N ASP A 112 -29.97 2.38 2.44
CA ASP A 112 -30.90 1.24 2.36
C ASP A 112 -30.17 -0.10 2.12
N GLU A 113 -28.84 -0.08 2.03
CA GLU A 113 -28.00 -1.28 1.83
C GLU A 113 -26.92 -1.35 2.92
N LEU A 114 -27.09 -2.30 3.84
CA LEU A 114 -26.17 -2.61 4.94
C LEU A 114 -24.81 -3.13 4.43
N GLU A 115 -23.72 -2.46 4.79
CA GLU A 115 -22.41 -3.11 4.97
C GLU A 115 -22.28 -3.51 6.45
N PRO A 116 -22.14 -4.81 6.78
CA PRO A 116 -21.97 -5.24 8.15
C PRO A 116 -20.53 -4.98 8.61
N ASP A 117 -20.43 -4.07 9.57
CA ASP A 117 -19.45 -3.97 10.65
C ASP A 117 -17.95 -4.04 10.30
N GLY A 118 -17.29 -2.89 10.43
CA GLY A 118 -15.86 -2.72 10.20
C GLY A 118 -15.27 -1.46 10.85
N GLY A 119 -15.77 -1.04 12.02
CA GLY A 119 -15.05 -0.17 12.97
C GLY A 119 -14.38 1.10 12.44
N SER A 120 -14.86 1.69 11.34
CA SER A 120 -14.31 2.94 10.80
C SER A 120 -15.22 4.12 11.19
N PRO A 121 -14.64 5.29 11.52
CA PRO A 121 -15.41 6.44 11.98
C PRO A 121 -16.38 6.93 10.88
N LYS A 122 -17.41 7.67 11.30
CA LYS A 122 -18.58 8.25 10.57
C LYS A 122 -18.34 8.93 9.19
N LEU A 123 -17.13 8.90 8.65
CA LEU A 123 -16.70 9.40 7.34
C LEU A 123 -17.23 8.59 6.14
N THR A 124 -17.86 7.44 6.38
CA THR A 124 -18.44 6.55 5.34
C THR A 124 -19.86 6.92 4.93
N ARG A 125 -20.48 7.98 5.49
CA ARG A 125 -21.88 8.35 5.21
C ARG A 125 -22.09 9.29 4.01
N TYR A 126 -21.03 9.73 3.35
CA TYR A 126 -21.12 10.69 2.26
C TYR A 126 -20.47 10.14 1.00
N ARG A 127 -21.13 10.36 -0.13
CA ARG A 127 -20.50 10.29 -1.45
C ARG A 127 -20.30 11.71 -1.97
N TYR A 128 -19.35 11.86 -2.86
CA TYR A 128 -19.05 13.14 -3.49
C TYR A 128 -19.30 13.00 -4.98
N LEU A 129 -19.96 14.00 -5.56
CA LEU A 129 -20.21 14.07 -6.98
C LEU A 129 -19.18 15.03 -7.59
N ALA A 130 -18.13 14.47 -8.19
CA ALA A 130 -17.11 15.25 -8.86
C ALA A 130 -17.44 15.41 -10.34
N THR A 131 -17.10 16.56 -10.93
CA THR A 131 -17.28 16.81 -12.35
C THR A 131 -15.93 16.77 -13.06
N SER A 132 -15.80 15.92 -14.08
CA SER A 132 -14.60 15.80 -14.91
C SER A 132 -14.46 16.94 -15.92
N THR A 133 -13.33 16.98 -16.63
CA THR A 133 -13.06 18.02 -17.65
C THR A 133 -14.03 18.00 -18.85
N ASN A 134 -14.61 16.84 -19.17
CA ASN A 134 -15.63 16.68 -20.22
C ASN A 134 -17.07 16.89 -19.71
N GLY A 135 -17.25 17.27 -18.43
CA GLY A 135 -18.57 17.50 -17.83
C GLY A 135 -19.29 16.25 -17.33
N GLU A 136 -18.65 15.07 -17.41
CA GLU A 136 -19.20 13.86 -16.81
C GLU A 136 -19.18 13.94 -15.28
N LYS A 137 -20.23 13.41 -14.66
CA LYS A 137 -20.35 13.38 -13.20
C LYS A 137 -19.98 12.01 -12.67
N VAL A 138 -19.05 11.99 -11.73
CA VAL A 138 -18.51 10.77 -11.14
C VAL A 138 -18.76 10.76 -9.65
N PHE A 139 -19.32 9.66 -9.15
CA PHE A 139 -19.44 9.44 -7.72
C PHE A 139 -18.12 8.91 -7.16
N LEU A 140 -17.66 9.54 -6.09
CA LEU A 140 -16.47 9.16 -5.37
C LEU A 140 -16.78 9.00 -3.88
N ARG A 141 -16.15 8.01 -3.26
CA ARG A 141 -16.15 7.86 -1.81
C ARG A 141 -15.08 8.75 -1.18
N THR A 142 -15.20 9.03 0.12
CA THR A 142 -14.21 9.80 0.88
C THR A 142 -12.79 9.27 0.74
N ASP A 143 -12.60 7.94 0.75
CA ASP A 143 -11.28 7.32 0.56
C ASP A 143 -10.72 7.59 -0.84
N GLN A 144 -11.54 7.54 -1.89
CA GLN A 144 -11.12 7.85 -3.26
C GLN A 144 -10.72 9.32 -3.42
N LEU A 145 -11.43 10.25 -2.77
CA LEU A 145 -11.04 11.67 -2.76
C LEU A 145 -9.66 11.88 -2.14
N ILE A 146 -9.41 11.21 -1.00
CA ILE A 146 -8.12 11.31 -0.30
C ILE A 146 -7.02 10.65 -1.14
N GLU A 147 -7.26 9.48 -1.72
CA GLU A 147 -6.22 8.78 -2.48
C GLU A 147 -5.90 9.45 -3.82
N ALA A 148 -6.86 10.13 -4.48
CA ALA A 148 -6.64 10.79 -5.77
C ALA A 148 -5.46 11.78 -5.78
N ARG A 149 -5.08 12.31 -4.62
CA ARG A 149 -3.90 13.17 -4.43
C ARG A 149 -2.58 12.48 -4.79
N SER A 150 -2.51 11.14 -4.77
CA SER A 150 -1.34 10.39 -5.28
C SER A 150 -1.06 10.69 -6.76
N TRP A 151 -2.10 11.15 -7.47
CA TRP A 151 -2.08 11.57 -8.86
C TRP A 151 -2.07 13.09 -9.01
N GLY A 152 -1.83 13.84 -7.92
CA GLY A 152 -1.86 15.30 -7.90
C GLY A 152 -3.24 15.90 -8.23
N ILE A 153 -4.30 15.21 -7.82
CA ILE A 153 -5.69 15.65 -7.95
C ILE A 153 -6.16 16.29 -6.65
N GLY A 154 -6.57 17.55 -6.74
CA GLY A 154 -7.25 18.28 -5.68
C GLY A 154 -8.75 18.42 -5.96
N PHE A 155 -9.52 18.69 -4.90
CA PHE A 155 -10.95 18.96 -4.98
C PHE A 155 -11.28 20.28 -4.31
N VAL A 156 -12.20 21.03 -4.92
CA VAL A 156 -12.79 22.25 -4.37
C VAL A 156 -14.31 22.09 -4.26
N PHE A 157 -14.88 22.68 -3.22
CA PHE A 157 -16.31 22.66 -2.93
C PHE A 157 -16.85 24.08 -2.89
N PHE A 158 -18.13 24.27 -3.22
CA PHE A 158 -18.79 25.56 -2.98
C PHE A 158 -18.81 25.94 -1.50
N ASP A 159 -18.96 24.97 -0.61
CA ASP A 159 -18.86 25.18 0.83
C ASP A 159 -17.39 25.18 1.28
N LYS A 160 -16.95 26.34 1.79
CA LYS A 160 -15.61 26.49 2.38
C LYS A 160 -15.38 25.50 3.53
N HIS A 161 -16.41 25.24 4.34
CA HIS A 161 -16.29 24.31 5.47
C HIS A 161 -15.96 22.89 4.99
N GLU A 162 -16.56 22.42 3.89
CA GLU A 162 -16.24 21.10 3.31
C GLU A 162 -14.82 21.06 2.74
N THR A 163 -14.37 22.17 2.14
CA THR A 163 -12.98 22.29 1.66
C THR A 163 -11.98 22.18 2.83
N ASP A 164 -12.25 22.87 3.95
CA ASP A 164 -11.43 22.79 5.17
C ASP A 164 -11.51 21.40 5.83
N CYS A 165 -12.67 20.74 5.81
CA CYS A 165 -12.82 19.36 6.28
C CYS A 165 -11.96 18.39 5.48
N LEU A 166 -11.99 18.47 4.14
CA LEU A 166 -11.16 17.62 3.29
C LEU A 166 -9.66 17.88 3.53
N ALA A 167 -9.25 19.14 3.67
CA ALA A 167 -7.87 19.50 3.99
C ALA A 167 -7.40 18.85 5.31
N THR A 168 -8.22 18.93 6.36
CA THR A 168 -7.94 18.28 7.64
C THR A 168 -7.83 16.75 7.49
N LEU A 169 -8.72 16.11 6.73
CA LEU A 169 -8.65 14.67 6.47
C LEU A 169 -7.37 14.27 5.73
N ASN A 170 -6.98 15.05 4.72
CA ASN A 170 -5.75 14.84 3.97
C ASN A 170 -4.51 14.96 4.86
N VAL A 171 -4.47 15.97 5.74
CA VAL A 171 -3.39 16.14 6.72
C VAL A 171 -3.33 14.94 7.66
N ARG A 172 -4.47 14.51 8.23
CA ARG A 172 -4.51 13.36 9.15
C ARG A 172 -4.09 12.07 8.47
N HIS A 173 -4.55 11.82 7.25
CA HIS A 173 -4.15 10.65 6.47
C HIS A 173 -2.63 10.66 6.19
N SER A 174 -2.09 11.77 5.67
CA SER A 174 -0.65 11.96 5.45
C SER A 174 0.17 11.73 6.71
N MET A 175 -0.23 12.37 7.81
CA MET A 175 0.46 12.28 9.10
C MET A 175 0.47 10.85 9.62
N ARG A 176 -0.66 10.15 9.54
CA ARG A 176 -0.74 8.74 9.94
C ARG A 176 0.23 7.87 9.12
N SER A 177 0.26 8.03 7.80
CA SER A 177 1.20 7.27 6.94
C SER A 177 2.66 7.58 7.29
N LEU A 178 3.01 8.87 7.38
CA LEU A 178 4.37 9.32 7.71
C LEU A 178 4.82 8.78 9.06
N VAL A 179 3.98 8.89 10.10
CA VAL A 179 4.32 8.41 11.44
C VAL A 179 4.49 6.90 11.47
N CYS A 180 3.63 6.14 10.78
CA CYS A 180 3.81 4.70 10.64
C CYS A 180 5.15 4.36 9.98
N ASP A 181 5.52 5.02 8.88
CA ASP A 181 6.77 4.78 8.17
C ASP A 181 8.01 5.21 8.98
N LEU A 182 7.94 6.32 9.71
CA LEU A 182 9.03 6.75 10.61
C LEU A 182 9.22 5.78 11.78
N ASN A 183 8.13 5.26 12.34
CA ASN A 183 8.18 4.25 13.38
C ASN A 183 8.77 2.93 12.86
N ASP A 184 8.37 2.52 11.66
CA ASP A 184 8.90 1.36 10.95
C ASP A 184 10.41 1.51 10.69
N LEU A 185 10.84 2.68 10.22
CA LEU A 185 12.25 3.01 10.05
C LEU A 185 13.03 2.94 11.37
N ALA A 186 12.46 3.46 12.46
CA ALA A 186 13.08 3.39 13.79
C ALA A 186 13.26 1.95 14.29
N MET A 187 12.37 1.02 13.90
CA MET A 187 12.46 -0.39 14.28
C MET A 187 13.41 -1.20 13.39
N MET A 188 13.40 -0.94 12.08
CA MET A 188 14.16 -1.73 11.11
C MET A 188 15.62 -1.30 10.98
N LEU A 189 15.87 0.01 10.92
CA LEU A 189 17.19 0.53 10.59
C LEU A 189 18.30 -0.01 11.51
N PRO A 190 18.10 -0.10 12.85
CA PRO A 190 19.07 -0.75 13.73
C PRO A 190 19.52 -2.14 13.27
N ARG A 191 18.56 -2.95 12.83
CA ARG A 191 18.77 -4.34 12.42
C ARG A 191 19.52 -4.43 11.11
N ILE A 192 19.14 -3.58 10.15
CA ILE A 192 19.78 -3.52 8.83
C ILE A 192 21.25 -3.09 8.97
N LEU A 193 21.50 -2.01 9.73
CA LEU A 193 22.86 -1.49 9.93
C LEU A 193 23.75 -2.45 10.72
N GLN A 194 23.20 -3.25 11.63
CA GLN A 194 23.95 -4.27 12.36
C GLN A 194 24.27 -5.49 11.49
N ALA A 195 23.37 -5.90 10.60
CA ALA A 195 23.53 -7.09 9.79
C ALA A 195 24.46 -6.87 8.58
N GLU A 196 24.24 -5.81 7.81
CA GLU A 196 25.04 -5.50 6.62
C GLU A 196 25.20 -3.97 6.47
N PRO A 197 26.15 -3.33 7.19
CA PRO A 197 26.33 -1.87 7.20
C PRO A 197 26.56 -1.24 5.81
N SER A 198 27.10 -2.02 4.87
CA SER A 198 27.42 -1.60 3.49
C SER A 198 26.29 -1.83 2.48
N ARG A 199 25.23 -2.57 2.84
CA ARG A 199 24.09 -2.89 1.97
C ARG A 199 22.80 -2.30 2.55
N PHE A 200 22.67 -0.99 2.43
CA PHE A 200 21.38 -0.33 2.67
C PHE A 200 20.67 -0.09 1.33
N PRO A 201 19.65 -0.89 0.96
CA PRO A 201 18.88 -0.61 -0.24
C PRO A 201 18.04 0.65 -0.02
N ARG A 202 17.69 1.31 -1.12
CA ARG A 202 16.75 2.43 -1.08
C ARG A 202 15.38 1.91 -0.60
N LEU A 203 14.99 2.25 0.63
CA LEU A 203 13.75 1.75 1.25
C LEU A 203 12.49 2.39 0.68
N VAL A 204 12.60 3.61 0.15
CA VAL A 204 11.47 4.32 -0.46
C VAL A 204 11.60 4.19 -1.97
N ALA A 205 10.69 3.44 -2.57
CA ALA A 205 10.69 3.20 -4.02
C ALA A 205 10.56 4.51 -4.83
N PRO A 206 11.21 4.59 -6.01
CA PRO A 206 11.05 5.72 -6.93
C PRO A 206 9.60 5.85 -7.42
N SER A 207 9.23 7.04 -7.91
CA SER A 207 7.85 7.40 -8.29
C SER A 207 7.23 6.45 -9.34
N CYS A 208 8.00 6.00 -10.33
CA CYS A 208 7.50 5.14 -11.40
C CYS A 208 7.04 3.74 -10.94
N GLY A 209 7.71 3.15 -9.94
CA GLY A 209 7.30 1.86 -9.36
C GLY A 209 6.01 2.00 -8.55
N ARG A 210 5.94 3.05 -7.74
CA ARG A 210 4.77 3.34 -6.89
C ARG A 210 3.52 3.71 -7.67
N ALA A 211 3.65 4.33 -8.84
CA ALA A 211 2.51 4.66 -9.67
C ALA A 211 1.72 3.40 -10.08
N LEU A 212 2.40 2.31 -10.46
CA LEU A 212 1.70 1.06 -10.77
C LEU A 212 1.00 0.49 -9.54
N GLU A 213 1.71 0.41 -8.41
CA GLU A 213 1.13 -0.10 -7.15
C GLU A 213 -0.12 0.70 -6.75
N GLN A 214 -0.06 2.03 -6.85
CA GLN A 214 -1.20 2.90 -6.56
C GLN A 214 -2.36 2.68 -7.54
N LEU A 215 -2.10 2.59 -8.85
CA LEU A 215 -3.15 2.33 -9.84
C LEU A 215 -3.85 0.99 -9.56
N ILE A 216 -3.09 -0.03 -9.18
CA ILE A 216 -3.66 -1.32 -8.77
C ILE A 216 -4.49 -1.16 -7.50
N VAL A 217 -4.02 -0.42 -6.49
CA VAL A 217 -4.83 -0.12 -5.28
C VAL A 217 -6.15 0.56 -5.66
N ASP A 218 -6.13 1.54 -6.55
CA ASP A 218 -7.32 2.27 -6.98
C ASP A 218 -8.30 1.33 -7.70
N VAL A 219 -7.80 0.49 -8.63
CA VAL A 219 -8.60 -0.53 -9.33
C VAL A 219 -9.23 -1.53 -8.37
N LEU A 220 -8.48 -1.98 -7.36
CA LEU A 220 -8.97 -2.91 -6.34
C LEU A 220 -9.96 -2.26 -5.39
N ASN A 221 -9.86 -0.94 -5.22
CA ASN A 221 -10.75 -0.13 -4.40
C ASN A 221 -11.91 0.49 -5.21
N GLU A 222 -12.10 0.16 -6.49
CA GLU A 222 -13.14 0.81 -7.31
C GLU A 222 -14.52 0.76 -6.62
N ASP A 223 -14.93 -0.43 -6.18
CA ASP A 223 -16.26 -0.66 -5.60
C ASP A 223 -16.28 -0.45 -4.08
N SER A 224 -15.19 -0.75 -3.39
CA SER A 224 -15.11 -0.74 -1.92
C SER A 224 -13.66 -0.70 -1.44
N ASN A 225 -13.38 -0.09 -0.28
CA ASN A 225 -12.02 0.00 0.27
C ASN A 225 -11.52 -1.34 0.84
N LYS A 226 -10.79 -2.11 0.01
CA LYS A 226 -10.28 -3.46 0.31
C LYS A 226 -8.76 -3.55 0.26
N ALA A 227 -8.10 -2.63 -0.45
CA ALA A 227 -6.68 -2.64 -0.74
C ALA A 227 -5.97 -1.42 -0.14
N GLN A 228 -4.73 -1.62 0.29
CA GLN A 228 -3.86 -0.54 0.74
C GLN A 228 -2.41 -0.87 0.40
N LEU A 229 -1.63 0.16 0.06
CA LEU A 229 -0.17 0.03 0.02
C LEU A 229 0.35 -0.42 1.38
N THR A 230 1.40 -1.22 1.37
CA THR A 230 2.05 -1.67 2.60
C THR A 230 2.93 -0.57 3.19
N ARG A 231 3.21 -0.72 4.48
CA ARG A 231 4.17 0.13 5.21
C ARG A 231 5.59 -0.34 4.92
N LEU A 232 6.56 0.54 5.15
CA LEU A 232 7.99 0.25 4.93
C LEU A 232 8.46 -1.10 5.49
N THR A 233 8.01 -1.50 6.69
CA THR A 233 8.45 -2.78 7.27
C THR A 233 7.90 -3.99 6.52
N GLU A 234 6.68 -3.90 6.03
CA GLU A 234 6.07 -5.02 5.31
C GLU A 234 6.63 -5.13 3.90
N ASP A 235 6.86 -4.01 3.22
CA ASP A 235 7.54 -3.96 1.93
C ASP A 235 8.95 -4.56 2.04
N TYR A 236 9.78 -4.02 2.95
CA TYR A 236 11.16 -4.47 3.10
C TYR A 236 11.27 -5.91 3.65
N CYS A 237 10.63 -6.20 4.80
CA CYS A 237 10.83 -7.47 5.48
C CYS A 237 10.01 -8.62 4.89
N GLN A 238 8.90 -8.33 4.22
CA GLN A 238 7.97 -9.35 3.70
C GLN A 238 7.77 -9.27 2.19
N LYS A 239 8.50 -8.41 1.45
CA LYS A 239 8.36 -8.26 -0.01
C LYS A 239 6.90 -8.14 -0.45
N THR A 240 6.12 -7.36 0.28
CA THR A 240 4.69 -7.18 0.04
C THR A 240 4.46 -5.73 -0.32
N ASP A 241 3.88 -5.46 -1.49
CA ASP A 241 3.62 -4.10 -1.96
C ASP A 241 2.20 -3.66 -1.57
N ILE A 242 1.24 -4.59 -1.65
CA ILE A 242 -0.18 -4.32 -1.36
C ILE A 242 -0.73 -5.36 -0.38
N ARG A 243 -1.57 -4.90 0.54
CA ARG A 243 -2.46 -5.75 1.34
C ARG A 243 -3.88 -5.65 0.82
N VAL A 244 -4.52 -6.80 0.59
CA VAL A 244 -5.96 -6.88 0.31
C VAL A 244 -6.71 -7.61 1.41
N ARG A 245 -7.89 -7.09 1.74
CA ARG A 245 -8.78 -7.61 2.78
C ARG A 245 -10.12 -7.93 2.15
N TYR A 246 -10.36 -9.21 1.91
CA TYR A 246 -11.68 -9.73 1.60
C TYR A 246 -12.26 -10.42 2.85
N PRO A 247 -13.57 -10.29 3.13
CA PRO A 247 -14.21 -10.85 4.33
C PRO A 247 -13.88 -12.33 4.61
N GLU A 248 -13.92 -13.17 3.59
CA GLU A 248 -13.64 -14.62 3.60
C GLU A 248 -12.17 -14.97 3.93
N LEU A 249 -11.24 -14.01 3.82
CA LEU A 249 -9.85 -14.25 4.19
C LEU A 249 -9.68 -14.41 5.69
N HIS A 250 -10.63 -13.94 6.52
CA HIS A 250 -10.58 -13.96 8.00
C HIS A 250 -9.17 -13.70 8.57
N ARG A 251 -8.47 -12.70 8.02
CA ARG A 251 -7.09 -12.35 8.39
C ARG A 251 -6.99 -10.87 8.69
N LYS A 252 -6.55 -10.56 9.92
CA LYS A 252 -6.36 -9.17 10.39
C LYS A 252 -5.53 -8.30 9.45
N ARG A 253 -4.50 -8.86 8.81
CA ARG A 253 -3.60 -8.13 7.90
C ARG A 253 -3.95 -8.27 6.41
N GLY A 254 -4.86 -9.17 6.05
CA GLY A 254 -5.17 -9.47 4.65
C GLY A 254 -4.13 -10.35 3.92
N ALA A 255 -4.41 -10.64 2.66
CA ALA A 255 -3.49 -11.34 1.75
C ALA A 255 -2.35 -10.41 1.29
N ARG A 256 -1.27 -11.03 0.77
CA ARG A 256 -0.07 -10.32 0.30
C ARG A 256 -0.06 -10.32 -1.21
N ILE A 257 0.09 -9.14 -1.79
CA ILE A 257 0.28 -8.97 -3.22
C ILE A 257 1.65 -8.35 -3.46
N GLN A 258 2.32 -8.87 -4.46
CA GLN A 258 3.53 -8.28 -5.01
C GLN A 258 3.24 -7.91 -6.48
N VAL A 259 3.54 -6.67 -6.86
CA VAL A 259 3.23 -6.09 -8.15
C VAL A 259 4.52 -5.94 -8.97
N THR A 260 4.46 -6.29 -10.25
CA THR A 260 5.59 -6.09 -11.17
C THR A 260 5.15 -5.78 -12.59
N TRP A 261 5.95 -4.98 -13.28
CA TRP A 261 5.76 -4.62 -14.70
C TRP A 261 6.10 -5.74 -15.70
N ALA A 262 6.44 -6.95 -15.23
CA ALA A 262 6.93 -8.03 -16.08
C ALA A 262 5.89 -8.46 -17.15
N PRO A 263 6.16 -8.21 -18.45
CA PRO A 263 5.25 -8.57 -19.52
C PRO A 263 5.63 -9.88 -20.22
N ASP A 264 6.74 -10.50 -19.83
CA ASP A 264 7.26 -11.74 -20.41
C ASP A 264 7.54 -12.76 -19.31
N LEU A 265 7.50 -14.04 -19.69
CA LEU A 265 7.69 -15.16 -18.78
C LEU A 265 9.00 -15.07 -18.00
N PHE A 266 10.10 -14.70 -18.67
CA PHE A 266 11.42 -14.68 -18.05
C PHE A 266 11.50 -13.65 -16.91
N ARG A 267 11.01 -12.43 -17.14
CA ARG A 267 10.96 -11.39 -16.10
C ARG A 267 9.98 -11.73 -14.98
N HIS A 268 8.84 -12.34 -15.33
CA HIS A 268 7.86 -12.79 -14.34
C HIS A 268 8.48 -13.88 -13.44
N GLN A 269 9.08 -14.90 -14.05
CA GLN A 269 9.70 -16.01 -13.35
C GLN A 269 10.85 -15.54 -12.45
N ARG A 270 11.71 -14.63 -12.94
CA ARG A 270 12.76 -14.02 -12.11
C ARG A 270 12.20 -13.33 -10.87
N LYS A 271 11.02 -12.72 -10.96
CA LYS A 271 10.35 -12.11 -9.81
C LYS A 271 9.82 -13.16 -8.85
N VAL A 272 9.14 -14.18 -9.38
CA VAL A 272 8.65 -15.34 -8.64
C VAL A 272 9.78 -16.03 -7.86
N ASP A 273 10.89 -16.35 -8.53
CA ASP A 273 12.05 -17.03 -7.94
C ASP A 273 12.70 -16.20 -6.83
N SER A 274 12.57 -14.87 -6.90
CA SER A 274 13.09 -13.97 -5.86
C SER A 274 12.27 -14.02 -4.56
N ILE A 275 11.05 -14.53 -4.59
CA ILE A 275 10.13 -14.56 -3.45
C ILE A 275 10.18 -15.94 -2.82
N SER A 276 10.73 -16.00 -1.61
CA SER A 276 10.62 -17.23 -0.81
C SER A 276 9.15 -17.54 -0.57
N ARG A 277 8.73 -18.75 -0.94
CA ARG A 277 7.36 -19.24 -0.77
C ARG A 277 6.31 -18.42 -1.50
N VAL A 278 6.52 -18.32 -2.80
CA VAL A 278 5.62 -17.64 -3.72
C VAL A 278 4.17 -18.10 -3.59
N GLU A 279 3.92 -19.36 -3.20
CA GLU A 279 2.56 -19.88 -3.01
C GLU A 279 1.75 -19.11 -1.96
N GLN A 280 2.43 -18.38 -1.06
CA GLN A 280 1.82 -17.56 -0.04
C GLN A 280 1.67 -16.07 -0.42
N TYR A 281 1.84 -15.76 -1.70
CA TYR A 281 1.69 -14.44 -2.33
C TYR A 281 0.83 -14.55 -3.58
N ALA A 282 0.16 -13.45 -3.91
CA ALA A 282 -0.30 -13.18 -5.27
C ALA A 282 0.75 -12.33 -5.98
N VAL A 283 1.33 -12.82 -7.08
CA VAL A 283 2.31 -12.05 -7.87
C VAL A 283 1.61 -11.47 -9.09
N LEU A 284 1.10 -10.25 -8.94
CA LEU A 284 0.36 -9.55 -9.98
C LEU A 284 1.33 -8.97 -11.01
N SER A 285 1.13 -9.35 -12.27
CA SER A 285 1.88 -8.82 -13.40
C SER A 285 1.06 -8.91 -14.68
N PRO A 286 1.38 -8.13 -15.72
CA PRO A 286 0.76 -8.28 -17.03
C PRO A 286 0.84 -9.71 -17.57
N TRP A 287 1.98 -10.39 -17.38
CA TRP A 287 2.12 -11.81 -17.74
C TRP A 287 1.14 -12.71 -16.97
N ALA A 288 1.03 -12.57 -15.65
CA ALA A 288 0.18 -13.41 -14.82
C ALA A 288 -1.33 -13.22 -15.09
N LEU A 289 -1.73 -12.00 -15.48
CA LEU A 289 -3.06 -11.69 -15.95
C LEU A 289 -3.30 -12.34 -17.32
N ALA A 290 -2.38 -12.16 -18.27
CA ALA A 290 -2.52 -12.72 -19.61
C ALA A 290 -2.58 -14.26 -19.59
N ASP A 291 -1.72 -14.89 -18.79
CA ASP A 291 -1.68 -16.34 -18.62
C ASP A 291 -2.98 -16.90 -17.99
N ALA A 292 -3.74 -16.06 -17.28
CA ALA A 292 -5.02 -16.45 -16.71
C ALA A 292 -6.17 -16.36 -17.72
N ALA A 293 -5.97 -15.75 -18.89
CA ALA A 293 -7.03 -15.55 -19.88
C ALA A 293 -7.29 -16.85 -20.68
N PRO A 294 -8.55 -17.32 -20.74
CA PRO A 294 -8.90 -18.59 -21.39
C PRO A 294 -8.49 -18.70 -22.86
N GLN A 295 -8.54 -17.59 -23.59
CA GLN A 295 -8.40 -17.59 -25.05
C GLN A 295 -6.97 -17.78 -25.52
N VAL A 296 -5.99 -17.33 -24.73
CA VAL A 296 -4.57 -17.42 -25.10
C VAL A 296 -3.86 -18.57 -24.39
N ASN A 297 -4.41 -19.07 -23.27
CA ASN A 297 -3.90 -20.25 -22.58
C ASN A 297 -5.04 -21.20 -22.16
N PRO A 298 -5.64 -21.96 -23.08
CA PRO A 298 -6.80 -22.81 -22.77
C PRO A 298 -6.45 -23.97 -21.83
N THR A 299 -5.18 -24.40 -21.75
CA THR A 299 -4.74 -25.60 -21.03
C THR A 299 -4.51 -25.41 -19.53
N ARG A 300 -4.60 -24.18 -19.00
CA ARG A 300 -4.39 -23.87 -17.56
C ARG A 300 -5.37 -24.57 -16.60
N GLY A 301 -6.50 -25.07 -17.10
CA GLY A 301 -7.40 -25.96 -16.34
C GLY A 301 -7.97 -25.37 -15.04
N GLU A 302 -8.12 -26.23 -14.02
CA GLU A 302 -8.76 -25.93 -12.71
C GLU A 302 -8.04 -24.88 -11.84
N GLN A 303 -6.84 -24.44 -12.23
CA GLN A 303 -6.07 -23.41 -11.50
C GLN A 303 -6.35 -21.98 -12.00
N ARG A 304 -7.34 -21.80 -12.89
CA ARG A 304 -7.74 -20.49 -13.40
C ARG A 304 -8.74 -19.80 -12.46
N PRO A 305 -8.68 -18.47 -12.30
CA PRO A 305 -9.80 -17.74 -11.72
C PRO A 305 -11.10 -18.02 -12.50
N PRO A 306 -12.23 -18.21 -11.82
CA PRO A 306 -13.50 -18.53 -12.47
C PRO A 306 -14.13 -17.26 -13.06
N PHE A 307 -13.50 -16.72 -14.10
CA PHE A 307 -14.01 -15.53 -14.79
C PHE A 307 -15.34 -15.83 -15.48
N ASP A 308 -16.30 -14.93 -15.35
CA ASP A 308 -17.55 -15.01 -16.10
C ASP A 308 -17.31 -14.81 -17.61
N ASN A 309 -18.05 -15.54 -18.44
CA ASN A 309 -17.93 -15.46 -19.89
C ASN A 309 -18.28 -14.06 -20.42
N GLU A 310 -19.22 -13.35 -19.79
CA GLU A 310 -19.57 -11.98 -20.18
C GLU A 310 -18.41 -11.03 -19.94
N LEU A 311 -17.78 -11.09 -18.75
CA LEU A 311 -16.59 -10.30 -18.43
C LEU A 311 -15.48 -10.53 -19.45
N ILE A 312 -15.22 -11.79 -19.77
CA ILE A 312 -14.19 -12.18 -20.73
C ILE A 312 -14.48 -11.65 -22.14
N ASN A 313 -15.74 -11.69 -22.59
CA ASN A 313 -16.15 -11.12 -23.88
C ASN A 313 -16.01 -9.58 -23.90
N ARG A 314 -16.40 -8.90 -22.82
CA ARG A 314 -16.22 -7.45 -22.66
C ARG A 314 -14.74 -7.08 -22.65
N LEU A 315 -13.91 -7.87 -21.98
CA LEU A 315 -12.46 -7.69 -21.94
C LEU A 315 -11.89 -7.78 -23.36
N TRP A 316 -12.23 -8.82 -24.12
CA TRP A 316 -11.73 -9.00 -25.49
C TRP A 316 -12.18 -7.91 -26.44
N SER A 317 -13.40 -7.41 -26.25
CA SER A 317 -13.91 -6.27 -27.02
C SER A 317 -13.19 -4.95 -26.69
N SER A 318 -12.54 -4.86 -25.52
CA SER A 318 -11.83 -3.67 -25.05
C SER A 318 -10.33 -3.64 -25.38
N ILE A 319 -9.80 -4.72 -25.97
CA ILE A 319 -8.38 -4.86 -26.29
C ILE A 319 -8.19 -4.72 -27.79
N ASP A 320 -7.45 -3.69 -28.19
CA ASP A 320 -7.12 -3.44 -29.58
C ASP A 320 -6.22 -4.56 -30.14
N GLY A 321 -6.42 -4.91 -31.41
CA GLY A 321 -5.53 -5.81 -32.15
C GLY A 321 -5.69 -7.31 -31.88
N GLN A 322 -6.60 -7.72 -30.98
CA GLN A 322 -6.95 -9.13 -30.72
C GLN A 322 -5.72 -10.04 -30.58
N PRO A 323 -4.97 -9.92 -29.45
CA PRO A 323 -3.70 -10.62 -29.28
C PRO A 323 -3.83 -12.14 -29.44
N ALA A 324 -2.94 -12.72 -30.25
CA ALA A 324 -2.98 -14.13 -30.61
C ALA A 324 -2.43 -15.08 -29.53
N ASP A 325 -1.60 -14.58 -28.62
CA ASP A 325 -0.94 -15.37 -27.59
C ASP A 325 -0.77 -14.60 -26.26
N THR A 326 -0.33 -15.33 -25.22
CA THR A 326 -0.11 -14.79 -23.88
C THR A 326 0.89 -13.63 -23.86
N ALA A 327 1.94 -13.68 -24.67
CA ALA A 327 2.97 -12.65 -24.68
C ALA A 327 2.43 -11.35 -25.29
N ALA A 328 1.71 -11.42 -26.41
CA ALA A 328 1.06 -10.27 -27.05
C ALA A 328 0.05 -9.63 -26.10
N LEU A 329 -0.80 -10.44 -25.45
CA LEU A 329 -1.77 -9.95 -24.48
C LEU A 329 -1.11 -9.29 -23.26
N ALA A 330 -0.04 -9.88 -22.72
CA ALA A 330 0.70 -9.33 -21.60
C ALA A 330 1.34 -7.96 -21.94
N GLN A 331 1.84 -7.80 -23.18
CA GLN A 331 2.33 -6.50 -23.65
C GLN A 331 1.20 -5.49 -23.75
N GLU A 332 0.02 -5.88 -24.22
CA GLU A 332 -1.10 -4.94 -24.33
C GLU A 332 -1.63 -4.52 -22.95
N PHE A 333 -1.78 -5.45 -22.01
CA PHE A 333 -2.09 -5.09 -20.61
C PHE A 333 -1.06 -4.13 -20.02
N ARG A 334 0.24 -4.40 -20.25
CA ARG A 334 1.29 -3.48 -19.83
C ARG A 334 1.14 -2.11 -20.49
N ALA A 335 0.87 -2.07 -21.79
CA ALA A 335 0.74 -0.84 -22.55
C ALA A 335 -0.46 -0.01 -22.05
N ILE A 336 -1.62 -0.61 -21.84
CA ILE A 336 -2.81 0.04 -21.26
C ILE A 336 -2.48 0.67 -19.90
N LEU A 337 -1.92 -0.11 -18.97
CA LEU A 337 -1.58 0.38 -17.63
C LEU A 337 -0.54 1.50 -17.66
N HIS A 338 0.49 1.36 -18.51
CA HIS A 338 1.54 2.36 -18.65
C HIS A 338 1.03 3.66 -19.28
N ARG A 339 0.22 3.57 -20.35
CA ARG A 339 -0.44 4.72 -20.98
C ARG A 339 -1.34 5.44 -19.98
N SER A 340 -2.11 4.69 -19.18
CA SER A 340 -3.01 5.26 -18.16
C SER A 340 -2.25 6.09 -17.12
N ILE A 341 -1.11 5.58 -16.63
CA ILE A 341 -0.27 6.28 -15.64
C ILE A 341 0.39 7.53 -16.23
N GLY A 342 0.82 7.48 -17.49
CA GLY A 342 1.53 8.57 -18.14
C GLY A 342 0.64 9.65 -18.77
N ALA A 343 -0.68 9.41 -18.83
CA ALA A 343 -1.61 10.32 -19.47
C ALA A 343 -1.92 11.56 -18.59
N PRO A 344 -2.25 12.71 -19.21
CA PRO A 344 -2.76 13.85 -18.47
C PRO A 344 -4.03 13.50 -17.69
N VAL A 345 -4.15 14.05 -16.49
CA VAL A 345 -5.31 13.83 -15.64
C VAL A 345 -6.50 14.66 -16.13
N CYS A 346 -7.52 13.98 -16.64
CA CYS A 346 -8.76 14.60 -17.14
C CYS A 346 -10.02 14.18 -16.36
N ASP A 347 -9.91 13.16 -15.51
CA ASP A 347 -10.99 12.55 -14.74
C ASP A 347 -10.69 12.59 -13.22
N PRO A 348 -11.70 12.83 -12.36
CA PRO A 348 -11.56 12.81 -10.89
C PRO A 348 -11.02 11.51 -10.30
N ARG A 349 -11.17 10.37 -10.99
CA ARG A 349 -10.62 9.06 -10.61
C ARG A 349 -9.15 8.89 -10.98
N GLY A 350 -8.55 9.88 -11.65
CA GLY A 350 -7.17 9.81 -12.12
C GLY A 350 -6.95 8.75 -13.19
N PRO A 351 -5.75 8.12 -13.25
CA PRO A 351 -5.40 7.12 -14.26
C PRO A 351 -6.36 5.94 -14.36
N MET A 352 -7.06 5.59 -13.29
CA MET A 352 -8.01 4.48 -13.29
C MET A 352 -9.11 4.66 -14.36
N ALA A 353 -9.51 5.90 -14.66
CA ALA A 353 -10.53 6.19 -15.67
C ALA A 353 -10.13 5.74 -17.09
N LEU A 354 -8.83 5.68 -17.38
CA LEU A 354 -8.28 5.29 -18.68
C LEU A 354 -8.04 3.78 -18.82
N VAL A 355 -8.10 3.04 -17.71
CA VAL A 355 -8.07 1.58 -17.75
C VAL A 355 -9.47 1.10 -18.13
N PRO A 356 -9.66 0.27 -19.17
CA PRO A 356 -10.98 -0.21 -19.56
C PRO A 356 -11.74 -0.87 -18.40
N PRO A 357 -13.05 -0.61 -18.21
CA PRO A 357 -13.82 -1.18 -17.10
C PRO A 357 -13.71 -2.70 -16.98
N ALA A 358 -13.76 -3.41 -18.12
CA ALA A 358 -13.61 -4.86 -18.15
C ALA A 358 -12.23 -5.33 -17.67
N LEU A 359 -11.15 -4.58 -17.96
CA LEU A 359 -9.82 -4.88 -17.44
C LEU A 359 -9.72 -4.62 -15.93
N ARG A 360 -10.38 -3.56 -15.43
CA ARG A 360 -10.41 -3.26 -13.98
C ARG A 360 -11.11 -4.39 -13.21
N GLU A 361 -12.26 -4.82 -13.70
CA GLU A 361 -13.03 -5.94 -13.15
C GLU A 361 -12.25 -7.27 -13.22
N TYR A 362 -11.60 -7.55 -14.36
CA TYR A 362 -10.72 -8.71 -14.54
C TYR A 362 -9.57 -8.73 -13.54
N ILE A 363 -8.92 -7.59 -13.29
CA ILE A 363 -7.86 -7.47 -12.26
C ILE A 363 -8.44 -7.75 -10.86
N ARG A 364 -9.62 -7.22 -10.54
CA ARG A 364 -10.27 -7.46 -9.24
C ARG A 364 -10.56 -8.94 -9.01
N GLU A 365 -11.17 -9.62 -9.98
CA GLU A 365 -11.48 -11.06 -9.89
C GLU A 365 -10.21 -11.91 -9.78
N TRP A 366 -9.19 -11.61 -10.59
CA TRP A 366 -7.90 -12.31 -10.51
C TRP A 366 -7.27 -12.16 -9.13
N VAL A 367 -7.22 -10.92 -8.60
CA VAL A 367 -6.61 -10.65 -7.29
C VAL A 367 -7.42 -11.29 -6.16
N HIS A 368 -8.74 -11.29 -6.25
CA HIS A 368 -9.61 -11.96 -5.30
C HIS A 368 -9.32 -13.46 -5.22
N PHE A 369 -9.31 -14.15 -6.37
CA PHE A 369 -8.99 -15.57 -6.46
C PHE A 369 -7.60 -15.88 -5.88
N GLU A 370 -6.57 -15.15 -6.30
CA GLU A 370 -5.20 -15.37 -5.85
C GLU A 370 -4.99 -15.02 -4.37
N ALA A 371 -5.71 -14.03 -3.83
CA ALA A 371 -5.69 -13.71 -2.41
C ALA A 371 -6.26 -14.86 -1.55
N VAL A 372 -7.34 -15.50 -2.01
CA VAL A 372 -7.93 -16.67 -1.36
C VAL A 372 -6.97 -17.86 -1.46
N ARG A 373 -6.46 -18.17 -2.66
CA ARG A 373 -5.52 -19.27 -2.91
C ARG A 373 -4.27 -19.14 -2.04
N SER A 374 -3.61 -17.98 -2.07
CA SER A 374 -2.38 -17.75 -1.31
C SER A 374 -2.60 -17.76 0.20
N THR A 375 -3.77 -17.34 0.66
CA THR A 375 -4.15 -17.42 2.07
C THR A 375 -4.40 -18.86 2.52
N LYS A 376 -5.03 -19.70 1.68
CA LYS A 376 -5.18 -21.14 1.94
C LYS A 376 -3.82 -21.83 2.04
N ALA A 377 -2.91 -21.56 1.09
CA ALA A 377 -1.56 -22.10 1.09
C ALA A 377 -0.77 -21.72 2.36
N LEU A 378 -0.88 -20.46 2.80
CA LEU A 378 -0.28 -20.02 4.05
C LEU A 378 -0.83 -20.77 5.26
N ARG A 379 -2.17 -20.92 5.35
CA ARG A 379 -2.82 -21.63 6.47
C ARG A 379 -2.42 -23.08 6.53
N GLN A 380 -2.40 -23.76 5.38
CA GLN A 380 -1.95 -25.16 5.28
C GLN A 380 -0.49 -25.30 5.73
N TRP A 381 0.37 -24.37 5.33
CA TRP A 381 1.74 -24.38 5.80
C TRP A 381 1.84 -24.15 7.32
N GLN A 382 1.06 -23.23 7.88
CA GLN A 382 1.01 -22.98 9.32
C GLN A 382 0.48 -24.19 10.10
N SER A 383 -0.54 -24.89 9.60
CA SER A 383 -1.05 -26.12 10.21
C SER A 383 -0.01 -27.24 10.19
N ASN A 384 0.88 -27.25 9.19
CA ASN A 384 1.97 -28.21 9.07
C ASN A 384 3.20 -27.83 9.91
N GLY A 385 3.03 -27.09 11.02
CA GLY A 385 4.12 -26.68 11.91
C GLY A 385 5.02 -25.57 11.36
N GLY A 386 4.56 -24.89 10.32
CA GLY A 386 5.27 -23.82 9.68
C GLY A 386 5.53 -22.58 10.54
N THR A 387 6.80 -22.17 10.69
CA THR A 387 7.16 -20.92 11.37
C THR A 387 8.02 -19.98 10.51
N PHE A 388 7.80 -18.67 10.67
CA PHE A 388 8.64 -17.64 10.04
C PHE A 388 9.89 -17.43 10.90
N HIS A 389 11.05 -17.41 10.26
CA HIS A 389 12.31 -17.05 10.88
C HIS A 389 12.67 -15.62 10.47
N GLN A 390 12.93 -14.78 11.47
CA GLN A 390 13.39 -13.42 11.23
C GLN A 390 14.93 -13.43 11.15
N HIS A 391 15.45 -12.95 10.02
CA HIS A 391 16.88 -12.69 9.83
C HIS A 391 17.35 -11.54 10.71
N SER A 392 18.67 -11.43 10.89
CA SER A 392 19.32 -10.35 11.65
C SER A 392 18.98 -8.96 11.11
N ASP A 393 18.75 -8.83 9.80
CA ASP A 393 18.33 -7.60 9.13
C ASP A 393 16.81 -7.33 9.19
N GLY A 394 16.04 -8.20 9.84
CA GLY A 394 14.59 -8.11 9.98
C GLY A 394 13.78 -8.79 8.89
N ARG A 395 14.37 -9.22 7.77
CA ARG A 395 13.66 -9.97 6.71
C ARG A 395 13.08 -11.26 7.27
N LEU A 396 11.90 -11.65 6.79
CA LEU A 396 11.30 -12.93 7.13
C LEU A 396 11.66 -13.94 6.05
N SER A 397 12.36 -15.01 6.44
CA SER A 397 12.35 -16.26 5.71
C SER A 397 11.49 -17.27 6.44
N ALA A 398 11.31 -18.42 5.84
CA ALA A 398 10.33 -19.36 6.32
C ALA A 398 11.02 -20.71 6.50
N ARG A 399 10.98 -21.26 7.72
CA ARG A 399 11.57 -22.57 8.01
C ARG A 399 10.54 -23.67 7.74
N PRO A 400 10.93 -24.81 7.15
CA PRO A 400 10.09 -26.00 7.21
C PRO A 400 9.77 -26.31 8.68
N GLY A 401 8.54 -26.73 8.97
CA GLY A 401 8.24 -27.30 10.28
C GLY A 401 9.14 -28.51 10.50
N ARG A 402 9.63 -28.71 11.73
CA ARG A 402 10.16 -30.04 12.08
C ARG A 402 8.98 -30.99 11.94
N HIS A 403 9.03 -31.90 10.97
CA HIS A 403 8.29 -33.13 11.14
C HIS A 403 8.84 -33.76 12.42
N ASP A 404 7.99 -33.92 13.42
CA ASP A 404 8.18 -34.97 14.41
C ASP A 404 8.09 -36.29 13.63
N SER A 405 9.18 -36.67 12.97
CA SER A 405 9.44 -38.05 12.65
C SER A 405 9.84 -38.72 13.96
N GLY A 406 8.81 -39.19 14.67
CA GLY A 406 8.92 -40.47 15.36
C GLY A 406 9.28 -41.55 14.34
N SER A 407 10.56 -41.59 13.97
CA SER A 407 11.21 -42.67 13.24
C SER A 407 12.72 -42.53 13.51
N LYS A 408 13.09 -42.88 14.75
CA LYS A 408 14.35 -43.60 14.93
C LYS A 408 14.15 -44.97 14.28
N LEU A 409 15.14 -45.42 13.50
CA LEU A 409 15.25 -46.71 12.79
C LEU A 409 14.79 -46.69 11.33
N ALA A 410 15.68 -46.26 10.43
CA ALA A 410 16.09 -46.98 9.22
C ALA A 410 17.02 -46.08 8.41
N GLU A 411 18.33 -46.23 8.60
CA GLU A 411 19.41 -46.02 7.61
C GLU A 411 20.78 -46.04 8.34
N ILE A 412 21.06 -47.19 8.96
CA ILE A 412 22.41 -47.74 9.04
C ILE A 412 22.27 -49.10 8.38
N GLU A 413 22.59 -49.18 7.08
CA GLU A 413 23.10 -50.36 6.37
C GLU A 413 23.01 -50.11 4.86
N CYS A 414 24.05 -49.50 4.30
CA CYS A 414 24.55 -49.84 2.96
C CYS A 414 25.96 -49.28 2.78
N LEU A 415 26.88 -49.80 3.59
CA LEU A 415 28.30 -49.91 3.27
C LEU A 415 28.77 -51.27 3.78
N LYS A 416 28.51 -52.30 2.97
CA LYS A 416 29.36 -53.47 2.73
C LYS A 416 28.91 -54.13 1.42
#